data_AF-A0A7R9Z9J3-F1
#
_entry.id   AF-A0A7R9Z9J3-F1
#
_cell.length_a   1.000
_cell.length_b   1.000
_cell.length_c   1.000
_cell.angle_alpha   90.00
_cell.angle_beta   90.00
_cell.angle_gamma   90.00
#
_symmetry.space_group_name_H-M   'P 1'
#
loop_
_entity.id
_entity.type
_entity.pdbx_description
1 polymer ?
#
loop_
_entity_poly.entity_id
_entity_poly.type
_entity_poly.pdbx_seq_one_letter_code
_entity_poly.pdbx_strand_id
1 'polypeptide(L)'
;RNRTLTRVHVGVSGVGRSSSSPPRGGGRPAAGRGGMSSKPFSAAEEDAIIRERFLSGASTGRGKPPFSQLARRFVDLVAKAESGTNSAAEDALRLFLREATVIEQQAQKFRAVCQAQTKEQASYVRKQEALHAQIEQAKRDIESKKDELREARIARQHMEEYEVLRGMVAELPSRAATQAEIDRVDRQVERIQKEGVKYTAAMERKRKQYALLFLVLEDLQRVGDDSTDATEPEQAEQGTPVPEHAMDVDA
;
A
#
# COMPACT_ATOMS: atom_id res chain seq x y z
N ARG A 1 0.38 -13.83 39.36
CA ARG A 1 -0.88 -13.05 39.54
C ARG A 1 -1.12 -12.33 38.21
N ASN A 2 -1.81 -12.94 37.23
CA ASN A 2 -3.23 -12.74 36.87
C ASN A 2 -3.64 -11.25 36.90
N ARG A 3 -4.33 -10.63 35.93
CA ARG A 3 -5.11 -10.94 34.70
C ARG A 3 -5.54 -9.51 34.21
N THR A 4 -5.68 -9.13 32.94
CA THR A 4 -6.72 -9.52 31.98
C THR A 4 -6.42 -8.90 30.59
N LEU A 5 -6.29 -9.72 29.56
CA LEU A 5 -6.41 -9.35 28.15
C LEU A 5 -7.89 -9.45 27.74
N THR A 6 -8.46 -8.40 27.15
CA THR A 6 -9.77 -8.44 26.48
C THR A 6 -9.60 -8.92 25.04
N ARG A 7 -10.11 -10.12 24.79
CA ARG A 7 -10.16 -10.82 23.49
C ARG A 7 -11.49 -10.51 22.83
N VAL A 8 -11.48 -9.84 21.68
CA VAL A 8 -12.68 -9.65 20.83
C VAL A 8 -12.85 -10.89 19.97
N HIS A 9 -14.05 -11.48 20.05
CA HIS A 9 -14.45 -12.71 19.38
C HIS A 9 -15.31 -12.33 18.18
N VAL A 10 -14.86 -12.62 16.95
CA VAL A 10 -15.73 -12.55 15.76
C VAL A 10 -15.86 -13.97 15.23
N GLY A 11 -17.06 -14.51 15.37
CA GLY A 11 -17.42 -15.86 14.99
C GLY A 11 -17.42 -16.03 13.48
N VAL A 12 -16.62 -16.99 13.03
CA VAL A 12 -16.72 -17.60 11.71
C VAL A 12 -17.76 -18.72 11.83
N SER A 13 -18.91 -18.57 11.18
CA SER A 13 -19.89 -19.65 11.06
C SER A 13 -19.91 -20.15 9.63
N GLY A 14 -19.19 -21.23 9.39
CA GLY A 14 -19.36 -22.06 8.20
C GLY A 14 -20.63 -22.90 8.33
N VAL A 15 -21.37 -23.04 7.23
CA VAL A 15 -22.37 -24.10 7.06
C VAL A 15 -22.20 -24.67 5.66
N GLY A 16 -21.38 -25.71 5.57
CA GLY A 16 -21.44 -26.64 4.46
C GLY A 16 -22.69 -27.50 4.58
N ARG A 17 -23.45 -27.62 3.50
CA ARG A 17 -24.52 -28.61 3.37
C ARG A 17 -24.32 -29.41 2.08
N SER A 18 -23.82 -30.62 2.29
CA SER A 18 -23.98 -31.79 1.44
C SER A 18 -25.43 -32.26 1.46
N SER A 19 -26.02 -32.51 0.29
CA SER A 19 -27.15 -33.43 0.09
C SER A 19 -27.28 -33.68 -1.42
N SER A 20 -26.72 -34.77 -1.95
CA SER A 20 -27.41 -36.06 -2.13
C SER A 20 -28.71 -35.94 -2.93
N SER A 21 -28.60 -36.15 -4.24
CA SER A 21 -29.70 -36.29 -5.18
C SER A 21 -30.60 -37.50 -4.85
N PRO A 22 -31.93 -37.40 -5.01
CA PRO A 22 -32.79 -38.55 -5.22
C PRO A 22 -33.29 -38.64 -6.68
N PRO A 23 -33.77 -39.83 -7.11
CA PRO A 23 -33.86 -40.19 -8.51
C PRO A 23 -35.16 -39.71 -9.20
N ARG A 24 -35.06 -39.61 -10.52
CA ARG A 24 -36.19 -39.49 -11.46
C ARG A 24 -37.06 -40.74 -11.42
N GLY A 25 -38.38 -40.56 -11.45
CA GLY A 25 -39.32 -41.59 -11.91
C GLY A 25 -40.74 -41.44 -11.36
N GLY A 26 -41.71 -41.23 -12.25
CA GLY A 26 -43.14 -41.38 -11.93
C GLY A 26 -44.06 -40.38 -12.64
N GLY A 27 -44.38 -40.64 -13.89
CA GLY A 27 -45.39 -39.87 -14.63
C GLY A 27 -46.81 -40.12 -14.13
N ARG A 28 -47.63 -39.05 -14.09
CA ARG A 28 -49.10 -39.13 -14.16
C ARG A 28 -49.57 -38.10 -15.18
N PRO A 29 -50.48 -38.43 -16.11
CA PRO A 29 -50.92 -37.50 -17.12
C PRO A 29 -52.01 -36.59 -16.54
N ALA A 30 -51.74 -35.28 -16.48
CA ALA A 30 -52.78 -34.29 -16.22
C ALA A 30 -53.40 -33.89 -17.56
N ALA A 31 -54.68 -34.24 -17.71
CA ALA A 31 -55.55 -33.84 -18.80
C ALA A 31 -55.57 -32.31 -18.98
N GLY A 32 -55.57 -31.90 -20.24
CA GLY A 32 -55.35 -30.52 -20.66
C GLY A 32 -56.43 -29.53 -20.22
N ARG A 33 -55.96 -28.30 -20.00
CA ARG A 33 -56.75 -27.08 -20.19
C ARG A 33 -55.86 -26.02 -20.82
N GLY A 34 -56.21 -25.66 -22.06
CA GLY A 34 -55.80 -24.50 -22.86
C GLY A 34 -54.47 -23.83 -22.50
N GLY A 35 -53.40 -24.22 -23.19
CA GLY A 35 -52.19 -23.41 -23.27
C GLY A 35 -52.45 -22.15 -24.08
N MET A 36 -52.47 -20.99 -23.41
CA MET A 36 -52.04 -19.76 -24.06
C MET A 36 -50.51 -19.80 -24.02
N SER A 37 -49.89 -19.80 -25.19
CA SER A 37 -48.44 -19.75 -25.36
C SER A 37 -47.88 -18.42 -24.85
N SER A 38 -47.64 -18.30 -23.55
CA SER A 38 -46.80 -17.23 -23.03
C SER A 38 -45.37 -17.55 -23.42
N LYS A 39 -44.89 -16.93 -24.50
CA LYS A 39 -43.45 -16.82 -24.73
C LYS A 39 -42.83 -16.26 -23.44
N PRO A 40 -41.75 -16.85 -22.90
CA PRO A 40 -41.02 -16.22 -21.82
C PRO A 40 -40.54 -14.86 -22.35
N PHE A 41 -40.98 -13.79 -21.70
CA PHE A 41 -40.51 -12.45 -22.01
C PHE A 41 -39.01 -12.39 -21.73
N SER A 42 -38.26 -11.62 -22.53
CA SER A 42 -36.87 -11.33 -22.18
C SER A 42 -36.83 -10.48 -20.90
N ALA A 43 -35.74 -10.54 -20.13
CA ALA A 43 -35.61 -9.77 -18.89
C ALA A 43 -35.87 -8.26 -19.07
N ALA A 44 -35.50 -7.70 -20.24
CA ALA A 44 -35.76 -6.31 -20.57
C ALA A 44 -37.25 -6.01 -20.85
N GLU A 45 -37.96 -6.95 -21.48
CA GLU A 45 -39.42 -6.87 -21.69
C GLU A 45 -40.18 -7.11 -20.39
N GLU A 46 -39.72 -8.03 -19.53
CA GLU A 46 -40.27 -8.23 -18.18
C GLU A 46 -40.13 -6.96 -17.34
N ASP A 47 -38.96 -6.33 -17.32
CA ASP A 47 -38.76 -5.05 -16.62
C ASP A 47 -39.60 -3.93 -17.22
N ALA A 48 -39.82 -3.91 -18.54
CA ALA A 48 -40.73 -2.95 -19.17
C ALA A 48 -42.19 -3.19 -18.73
N ILE A 49 -42.65 -4.43 -18.74
CA ILE A 49 -44.00 -4.82 -18.30
C ILE A 49 -44.19 -4.56 -16.80
N ILE A 50 -43.18 -4.84 -15.96
CA ILE A 50 -43.21 -4.58 -14.52
C ILE A 50 -43.28 -3.07 -14.27
N ARG A 51 -42.46 -2.26 -14.97
CA ARG A 51 -42.52 -0.79 -14.89
C ARG A 51 -43.88 -0.26 -15.33
N GLU A 52 -44.40 -0.71 -16.46
CA GLU A 52 -45.70 -0.29 -16.97
C GLU A 52 -46.82 -0.69 -16.01
N ARG A 53 -46.78 -1.89 -15.44
CA ARG A 53 -47.76 -2.39 -14.48
C ARG A 53 -47.69 -1.68 -13.12
N PHE A 54 -46.48 -1.30 -12.70
CA PHE A 54 -46.27 -0.51 -11.49
C PHE A 54 -46.76 0.93 -11.65
N LEU A 55 -46.50 1.55 -12.80
CA LEU A 55 -46.93 2.92 -13.12
C LEU A 55 -48.44 3.02 -13.39
N SER A 56 -49.03 2.04 -14.07
CA SER A 56 -50.48 2.00 -14.37
C SER A 56 -51.35 1.51 -13.21
N GLY A 57 -50.74 1.00 -12.13
CA GLY A 57 -51.46 0.53 -10.94
C GLY A 57 -52.34 -0.70 -11.18
N ALA A 58 -52.24 -1.38 -12.33
CA ALA A 58 -53.05 -2.53 -12.71
C ALA A 58 -52.88 -3.77 -11.81
N SER A 59 -51.91 -3.74 -10.88
CA SER A 59 -51.62 -4.83 -9.93
C SER A 59 -52.40 -4.75 -8.61
N THR A 60 -53.05 -3.63 -8.28
CA THR A 60 -53.85 -3.53 -7.05
C THR A 60 -55.31 -3.30 -7.41
N GLY A 61 -56.17 -4.27 -7.08
CA GLY A 61 -57.59 -4.35 -7.44
C GLY A 61 -58.46 -3.19 -6.94
N ARG A 62 -58.28 -1.99 -7.49
CA ARG A 62 -59.22 -0.89 -7.36
C ARG A 62 -60.02 -0.73 -8.63
N GLY A 63 -61.04 -1.59 -8.74
CA GLY A 63 -62.32 -1.27 -9.38
C GLY A 63 -62.29 -1.01 -10.89
N LYS A 64 -63.39 -1.39 -11.54
CA LYS A 64 -63.76 -0.85 -12.86
C LYS A 64 -63.43 0.64 -12.98
N PRO A 65 -63.07 1.13 -14.19
CA PRO A 65 -62.85 2.54 -14.42
C PRO A 65 -64.04 3.34 -13.86
N PRO A 66 -63.81 4.31 -12.96
CA PRO A 66 -64.87 5.01 -12.23
C PRO A 66 -65.91 5.61 -13.18
N PHE A 67 -65.48 5.96 -14.39
CA PHE A 67 -66.30 6.55 -15.44
C PHE A 67 -67.44 5.63 -15.92
N SER A 68 -67.24 4.31 -15.91
CA SER A 68 -68.27 3.35 -16.34
C SER A 68 -69.49 3.30 -15.41
N GLN A 69 -69.28 3.61 -14.12
CA GLN A 69 -70.33 3.67 -13.12
C GLN A 69 -71.08 5.01 -13.18
N LEU A 70 -70.35 6.11 -13.34
CA LEU A 70 -70.94 7.43 -13.57
C LEU A 70 -71.82 7.46 -14.83
N ALA A 71 -71.35 6.88 -15.94
CA ALA A 71 -72.11 6.80 -17.18
C ALA A 71 -73.41 5.99 -17.02
N ARG A 72 -73.39 4.88 -16.26
CA ARG A 72 -74.62 4.12 -15.94
C ARG A 72 -75.59 4.95 -15.12
N ARG A 73 -75.12 5.68 -14.10
CA ARG A 73 -75.97 6.58 -13.29
C ARG A 73 -76.56 7.72 -14.10
N PHE A 74 -75.83 8.21 -15.09
CA PHE A 74 -76.32 9.23 -16.01
C PHE A 74 -77.48 8.69 -16.86
N VAL A 75 -77.33 7.50 -17.45
CA VAL A 75 -78.40 6.85 -18.22
C VAL A 75 -79.61 6.56 -17.33
N ASP A 76 -79.40 6.08 -16.11
CA ASP A 76 -80.47 5.85 -15.12
C ASP A 76 -81.23 7.14 -14.76
N LEU A 77 -80.52 8.27 -14.67
CA LEU A 77 -81.11 9.58 -14.41
C LEU A 77 -81.99 10.05 -15.57
N VAL A 78 -81.49 9.94 -16.82
CA VAL A 78 -82.26 10.31 -18.03
C VAL A 78 -83.53 9.47 -18.12
N ALA A 79 -83.44 8.15 -17.94
CA ALA A 79 -84.60 7.27 -17.97
C ALA A 79 -85.66 7.61 -16.92
N LYS A 80 -85.24 7.97 -15.70
CA LYS A 80 -86.14 8.36 -14.60
C LYS A 80 -86.69 9.78 -14.74
N ALA A 81 -86.00 10.65 -15.45
CA ALA A 81 -86.49 11.99 -15.78
C ALA A 81 -87.57 11.95 -16.89
N GLU A 82 -87.48 11.01 -17.82
CA GLU A 82 -88.44 10.85 -18.92
C GLU A 82 -89.71 10.07 -18.55
N SER A 83 -89.61 9.11 -17.62
CA SER A 83 -90.70 8.15 -17.33
C SER A 83 -91.08 8.01 -15.84
N GLY A 84 -90.32 8.63 -14.94
CA GLY A 84 -90.49 8.47 -13.49
C GLY A 84 -91.32 9.54 -12.81
N THR A 85 -91.55 9.37 -11.50
CA THR A 85 -92.08 10.43 -10.63
C THR A 85 -90.98 11.44 -10.29
N ASN A 86 -91.34 12.70 -10.02
CA ASN A 86 -90.37 13.74 -9.64
C ASN A 86 -89.43 13.32 -8.50
N SER A 87 -89.95 12.61 -7.49
CA SER A 87 -89.13 12.09 -6.38
C SER A 87 -88.08 11.06 -6.84
N ALA A 88 -88.41 10.20 -7.80
CA ALA A 88 -87.48 9.18 -8.30
C ALA A 88 -86.37 9.80 -9.17
N ALA A 89 -86.68 10.87 -9.90
CA ALA A 89 -85.71 11.65 -10.66
C ALA A 89 -84.74 12.40 -9.73
N GLU A 90 -85.23 13.00 -8.64
CA GLU A 90 -84.38 13.67 -7.64
C GLU A 90 -83.40 12.70 -6.96
N ASP A 91 -83.84 11.50 -6.60
CA ASP A 91 -82.96 10.50 -6.00
C ASP A 91 -81.90 9.97 -6.98
N ALA A 92 -82.27 9.82 -8.26
CA ALA A 92 -81.32 9.48 -9.31
C ALA A 92 -80.28 10.60 -9.53
N LEU A 93 -80.68 11.86 -9.43
CA LEU A 93 -79.79 13.01 -9.54
C LEU A 93 -78.81 13.06 -8.36
N ARG A 94 -79.28 12.84 -7.13
CA ARG A 94 -78.42 12.75 -5.93
C ARG A 94 -77.37 11.65 -6.08
N LEU A 95 -77.76 10.48 -6.59
CA LEU A 95 -76.85 9.36 -6.84
C LEU A 95 -75.81 9.69 -7.93
N PHE A 96 -76.22 10.32 -9.02
CA PHE A 96 -75.30 10.75 -10.08
C PHE A 96 -74.29 11.79 -9.57
N LEU A 97 -74.76 12.81 -8.84
CA LEU A 97 -73.89 13.84 -8.25
C LEU A 97 -72.91 13.24 -7.25
N ARG A 98 -73.37 12.27 -6.43
CA ARG A 98 -72.48 11.52 -5.52
C ARG A 98 -71.36 10.81 -6.28
N GLU A 99 -71.68 10.07 -7.35
CA GLU A 99 -70.64 9.40 -8.15
C GLU A 99 -69.70 10.42 -8.83
N ALA A 100 -70.22 11.56 -9.29
CA ALA A 100 -69.40 12.63 -9.88
C ALA A 100 -68.38 13.17 -8.86
N THR A 101 -68.81 13.45 -7.62
CA THR A 101 -67.92 13.92 -6.55
C THR A 101 -66.86 12.88 -6.18
N VAL A 102 -67.18 11.58 -6.21
CA VAL A 102 -66.20 10.51 -5.95
C VAL A 102 -65.11 10.48 -7.01
N ILE A 103 -65.47 10.65 -8.30
CA ILE A 103 -64.49 10.71 -9.39
C ILE A 103 -63.63 11.95 -9.28
N GLU A 104 -64.23 13.10 -8.95
CA GLU A 104 -63.49 14.35 -8.74
C GLU A 104 -62.46 14.21 -7.61
N GLN A 105 -62.86 13.68 -6.46
CA GLN A 105 -61.95 13.42 -5.33
C GLN A 105 -60.82 12.46 -5.72
N GLN A 106 -61.12 11.42 -6.50
CA GLN A 106 -60.12 10.48 -6.96
C GLN A 106 -59.14 11.13 -7.96
N ALA A 107 -59.60 12.01 -8.85
CA ALA A 107 -58.75 12.79 -9.75
C ALA A 107 -57.85 13.76 -8.98
N GLN A 108 -58.39 14.46 -7.98
CA GLN A 108 -57.62 15.34 -7.09
C GLN A 108 -56.53 14.54 -6.34
N LYS A 109 -56.86 13.35 -5.83
CA LYS A 109 -55.88 12.46 -5.21
C LYS A 109 -54.76 12.08 -6.16
N PHE A 110 -55.08 11.64 -7.39
CA PHE A 110 -54.05 11.29 -8.37
C PHE A 110 -53.16 12.48 -8.70
N ARG A 111 -53.74 13.68 -8.87
CA ARG A 111 -52.97 14.91 -9.09
C ARG A 111 -52.00 15.19 -7.94
N ALA A 112 -52.45 15.07 -6.69
CA ALA A 112 -51.60 15.26 -5.52
C ALA A 112 -50.48 14.21 -5.45
N VAL A 113 -50.78 12.95 -5.76
CA VAL A 113 -49.77 11.87 -5.83
C VAL A 113 -48.73 12.15 -6.91
N CYS A 114 -49.16 12.50 -8.13
CA CYS A 114 -48.24 12.84 -9.22
C CYS A 114 -47.33 14.02 -8.84
N GLN A 115 -47.88 15.07 -8.22
CA GLN A 115 -47.08 16.21 -7.75
C GLN A 115 -46.07 15.80 -6.67
N ALA A 116 -46.46 14.95 -5.73
CA ALA A 116 -45.56 14.43 -4.70
C ALA A 116 -44.46 13.57 -5.33
N GLN A 117 -44.79 12.68 -6.26
CA GLN A 117 -43.85 11.83 -6.98
C GLN A 117 -42.84 12.65 -7.78
N THR A 118 -43.26 13.70 -8.49
CA THR A 118 -42.33 14.59 -9.22
C THR A 118 -41.34 15.27 -8.27
N LYS A 119 -41.81 15.73 -7.10
CA LYS A 119 -40.93 16.32 -6.07
C LYS A 119 -39.96 15.28 -5.50
N GLU A 120 -40.45 14.06 -5.27
CA GLU A 120 -39.63 12.96 -4.76
C GLU A 120 -38.55 12.56 -5.77
N GLN A 121 -38.91 12.44 -7.05
CA GLN A 121 -37.98 12.14 -8.15
C GLN A 121 -36.87 13.20 -8.23
N ALA A 122 -37.22 14.49 -8.15
CA ALA A 122 -36.22 15.56 -8.12
C ALA A 122 -35.29 15.47 -6.90
N SER A 123 -35.81 15.05 -5.74
CA SER A 123 -35.00 14.79 -4.54
C SER A 123 -34.04 13.62 -4.73
N TYR A 124 -34.49 12.53 -5.37
CA TYR A 124 -33.62 11.39 -5.66
C TYR A 124 -32.49 11.75 -6.64
N VAL A 125 -32.77 12.52 -7.68
CA VAL A 125 -31.74 12.99 -8.63
C VAL A 125 -30.66 13.78 -7.89
N ARG A 126 -31.05 14.73 -7.02
CA ARG A 126 -30.09 15.51 -6.22
C ARG A 126 -29.26 14.64 -5.28
N LYS A 127 -29.87 13.65 -4.64
CA LYS A 127 -29.16 12.69 -3.77
C LYS A 127 -28.18 11.85 -4.58
N GLN A 128 -28.57 11.42 -5.77
CA GLN A 128 -27.71 10.65 -6.67
C GLN A 128 -26.50 11.48 -7.11
N GLU A 129 -26.69 12.75 -7.50
CA GLU A 129 -25.59 13.67 -7.82
C GLU A 129 -24.65 13.88 -6.63
N ALA A 130 -25.19 14.08 -5.43
CA ALA A 130 -24.40 14.23 -4.21
C ALA A 130 -23.58 12.96 -3.89
N LEU A 131 -24.18 11.77 -4.04
CA LEU A 131 -23.47 10.50 -3.87
C LEU A 131 -22.34 10.34 -4.90
N HIS A 132 -22.58 10.66 -6.17
CA HIS A 132 -21.54 10.64 -7.19
C HIS A 132 -20.39 11.60 -6.85
N ALA A 133 -20.68 12.81 -6.39
CA ALA A 133 -19.66 13.76 -5.97
C ALA A 133 -18.84 13.23 -4.78
N GLN A 134 -19.48 12.60 -3.79
CA GLN A 134 -18.78 11.96 -2.67
C GLN A 134 -17.90 10.80 -3.11
N ILE A 135 -18.34 9.98 -4.06
CA ILE A 135 -17.54 8.88 -4.62
C ILE A 135 -16.30 9.44 -5.31
N GLU A 136 -16.43 10.48 -6.13
CA GLU A 136 -15.29 11.10 -6.81
C GLU A 136 -14.34 11.83 -5.83
N GLN A 137 -14.86 12.36 -4.73
CA GLN A 137 -14.01 12.87 -3.65
C GLN A 137 -13.24 11.73 -2.96
N ALA A 138 -13.92 10.66 -2.57
CA ALA A 138 -13.29 9.52 -1.90
C ALA A 138 -12.22 8.86 -2.79
N LYS A 139 -12.43 8.77 -4.10
CA LYS A 139 -11.41 8.30 -5.05
C LYS A 139 -10.16 9.18 -5.03
N ARG A 140 -10.33 10.51 -5.05
CA ARG A 140 -9.22 11.47 -4.98
C ARG A 140 -8.47 11.34 -3.65
N ASP A 141 -9.20 11.19 -2.55
CA ASP A 141 -8.61 11.01 -1.22
C ASP A 141 -7.81 9.70 -1.15
N ILE A 142 -8.31 8.60 -1.75
CA ILE A 142 -7.58 7.33 -1.83
C ILE A 142 -6.26 7.50 -2.59
N GLU A 143 -6.26 8.18 -3.74
CA GLU A 143 -5.03 8.41 -4.48
C GLU A 143 -4.04 9.28 -3.68
N SER A 144 -4.51 10.38 -3.07
CA SER A 144 -3.67 11.19 -2.17
C SER A 144 -3.05 10.36 -1.03
N LYS A 145 -3.83 9.47 -0.41
CA LYS A 145 -3.34 8.61 0.68
C LYS A 145 -2.37 7.52 0.22
N LYS A 146 -2.49 7.04 -1.03
CA LYS A 146 -1.50 6.13 -1.62
C LYS A 146 -0.15 6.84 -1.80
N ASP A 147 -0.20 8.10 -2.22
CA ASP A 147 1.00 8.93 -2.42
C ASP A 147 1.71 9.19 -1.10
N GLU A 148 0.98 9.67 -0.08
CA GLU A 148 1.49 9.85 1.28
C GLU A 148 2.10 8.54 1.83
N LEU A 149 1.46 7.39 1.58
CA LEU A 149 1.98 6.10 2.02
C LEU A 149 3.27 5.71 1.31
N ARG A 150 3.40 6.00 0.01
CA ARG A 150 4.65 5.78 -0.74
C ARG A 150 5.79 6.60 -0.16
N GLU A 151 5.55 7.89 0.08
CA GLU A 151 6.55 8.80 0.66
C GLU A 151 6.97 8.34 2.06
N ALA A 152 6.01 7.95 2.91
CA ALA A 152 6.29 7.44 4.25
C ALA A 152 7.13 6.15 4.22
N ARG A 153 6.91 5.26 3.24
CA ARG A 153 7.73 4.05 3.06
C ARG A 153 9.17 4.39 2.68
N ILE A 154 9.36 5.33 1.76
CA ILE A 154 10.70 5.78 1.35
C ILE A 154 11.42 6.41 2.55
N ALA A 155 10.74 7.29 3.29
CA ALA A 155 11.31 7.91 4.49
C ALA A 155 11.73 6.87 5.52
N ARG A 156 10.88 5.86 5.77
CA ARG A 156 11.21 4.75 6.68
C ARG A 156 12.43 3.96 6.19
N GLN A 157 12.49 3.63 4.90
CA GLN A 157 13.63 2.91 4.32
C GLN A 157 14.94 3.70 4.53
N HIS A 158 14.92 5.00 4.26
CA HIS A 158 16.08 5.85 4.50
C HIS A 158 16.47 5.87 5.99
N MET A 159 15.50 5.91 6.91
CA MET A 159 15.79 5.84 8.35
C MET A 159 16.46 4.53 8.74
N GLU A 160 15.99 3.39 8.21
CA GLU A 160 16.61 2.08 8.44
C GLU A 160 18.04 2.04 7.88
N GLU A 161 18.27 2.56 6.67
CA GLU A 161 19.61 2.68 6.07
C GLU A 161 20.54 3.57 6.91
N TYR A 162 20.04 4.69 7.43
CA TYR A 162 20.79 5.55 8.34
C TYR A 162 21.11 4.89 9.68
N GLU A 163 20.22 4.06 10.22
CA GLU A 163 20.50 3.30 11.45
C GLU A 163 21.61 2.27 11.23
N VAL A 164 21.61 1.58 10.10
CA VAL A 164 22.70 0.64 9.73
C VAL A 164 24.03 1.39 9.63
N LEU A 165 24.07 2.50 8.90
CA LEU A 165 25.27 3.34 8.79
C LEU A 165 25.73 3.88 10.15
N ARG A 166 24.78 4.29 11.00
CA ARG A 166 25.08 4.75 12.35
C ARG A 166 25.75 3.66 13.18
N GLY A 167 25.26 2.42 13.09
CA GLY A 167 25.88 1.26 13.74
C GLY A 167 27.33 1.08 13.31
N MET A 168 27.59 1.06 12.00
CA MET A 168 28.94 0.94 11.45
C MET A 168 29.87 2.09 11.89
N VAL A 169 29.36 3.32 11.91
CA VAL A 169 30.14 4.50 12.36
C VAL A 169 30.45 4.45 13.85
N ALA A 170 29.56 3.89 14.66
CA ALA A 170 29.76 3.77 16.11
C ALA A 170 30.87 2.76 16.49
N GLU A 171 31.14 1.77 15.65
CA GLU A 171 32.25 0.82 15.84
C GLU A 171 33.62 1.46 15.57
N LEU A 172 33.67 2.54 14.80
CA LEU A 172 34.90 3.24 14.48
C LEU A 172 35.33 4.15 15.65
N PRO A 173 36.65 4.28 15.92
CA PRO A 173 37.15 5.19 16.93
C PRO A 173 36.80 6.64 16.57
N SER A 174 36.61 7.47 17.60
CA SER A 174 36.32 8.89 17.38
C SER A 174 37.42 9.55 16.53
N ARG A 175 37.04 10.47 15.64
CA ARG A 175 38.01 11.24 14.83
C ARG A 175 39.08 11.91 15.69
N ALA A 176 38.71 12.42 16.87
CA ALA A 176 39.65 13.06 17.78
C ALA A 176 40.69 12.08 18.34
N ALA A 177 40.28 10.85 18.66
CA ALA A 177 41.18 9.80 19.13
C ALA A 177 42.16 9.39 18.02
N THR A 178 41.67 9.16 16.79
CA THR A 178 42.52 8.82 15.65
C THR A 178 43.49 9.95 15.32
N GLN A 179 43.04 11.21 15.39
CA GLN A 179 43.90 12.37 15.17
C GLN A 179 45.00 12.49 16.23
N ALA A 180 44.67 12.26 17.50
CA ALA A 180 45.66 12.26 18.58
C ALA A 180 46.72 11.17 18.40
N GLU A 181 46.33 9.98 17.92
CA GLU A 181 47.27 8.90 17.62
C GLU A 181 48.16 9.22 16.41
N ILE A 182 47.61 9.84 15.36
CA ILE A 182 48.40 10.37 14.23
C ILE A 182 49.44 11.37 14.72
N ASP A 183 49.02 12.40 15.47
CA ASP A 183 49.92 13.44 15.97
C ASP A 183 51.01 12.88 16.89
N ARG A 184 50.71 11.78 17.61
CA ARG A 184 51.67 11.06 18.45
C ARG A 184 52.69 10.31 17.59
N VAL A 185 52.24 9.57 16.59
CA VAL A 185 53.12 8.82 15.69
C VAL A 185 54.02 9.77 14.90
N ASP A 186 53.48 10.88 14.40
CA ASP A 186 54.26 11.91 13.69
C ASP A 186 55.38 12.47 14.56
N ARG A 187 55.08 12.78 15.84
CA ARG A 187 56.11 13.20 16.81
C ARG A 187 57.18 12.13 17.04
N GLN A 188 56.81 10.85 17.06
CA GLN A 188 57.78 9.76 17.19
C GLN A 188 58.66 9.64 15.95
N VAL A 189 58.09 9.77 14.75
CA VAL A 189 58.81 9.78 13.48
C VAL A 189 59.81 10.93 13.44
N GLU A 190 59.39 12.15 13.78
CA GLU A 190 60.29 13.30 13.84
C GLU A 190 61.45 13.08 14.83
N ARG A 191 61.18 12.48 15.99
CA ARG A 191 62.21 12.16 16.98
C ARG A 191 63.22 11.16 16.41
N ILE A 192 62.75 10.06 15.82
CA ILE A 192 63.62 9.03 15.23
C ILE A 192 64.44 9.61 14.08
N GLN A 193 63.85 10.46 13.24
CA GLN A 193 64.59 11.15 12.18
C GLN A 193 65.71 12.04 12.74
N LYS A 194 65.42 12.83 13.79
CA LYS A 194 66.43 13.67 14.47
C LYS A 194 67.54 12.82 15.08
N GLU A 195 67.21 11.68 15.69
CA GLU A 195 68.20 10.74 16.22
C GLU A 195 69.02 10.12 15.09
N GLY A 196 68.40 9.70 13.99
CA GLY A 196 69.07 9.20 12.80
C GLY A 196 70.11 10.19 12.26
N VAL A 197 69.75 11.47 12.14
CA VAL A 197 70.68 12.53 11.73
C VAL A 197 71.84 12.69 12.72
N LYS A 198 71.60 12.55 14.03
CA LYS A 198 72.67 12.59 15.04
C LYS A 198 73.61 11.39 14.91
N TYR A 199 73.06 10.19 14.72
CA TYR A 199 73.86 8.97 14.57
C TYR A 199 74.69 8.98 13.28
N THR A 200 74.12 9.40 12.14
CA THR A 200 74.88 9.54 10.89
C THR A 200 76.01 10.56 11.04
N ALA A 201 75.76 11.71 11.67
CA ALA A 201 76.80 12.69 11.96
C ALA A 201 77.91 12.13 12.89
N ALA A 202 77.54 11.32 13.89
CA ALA A 202 78.51 10.67 14.77
C ALA A 202 79.34 9.60 14.05
N MET A 203 78.72 8.79 13.19
CA MET A 203 79.41 7.80 12.36
C MET A 203 80.35 8.46 11.37
N GLU A 204 79.95 9.57 10.74
CA GLU A 204 80.83 10.35 9.86
C GLU A 204 82.05 10.92 10.62
N ARG A 205 81.89 11.34 11.88
CA ARG A 205 83.04 11.72 12.72
C ARG A 205 83.96 10.55 13.00
N LYS A 206 83.41 9.38 13.32
CA LYS A 206 84.20 8.16 13.56
C LYS A 206 84.92 7.70 12.29
N ARG A 207 84.25 7.71 11.15
CA ARG A 207 84.84 7.44 9.82
C ARG A 207 86.04 8.34 9.56
N LYS A 208 85.93 9.65 9.83
CA LYS A 208 87.03 10.62 9.71
C LYS A 208 88.18 10.33 10.69
N GLN A 209 87.87 9.97 11.94
CA GLN A 209 88.87 9.59 12.95
C GLN A 209 89.63 8.32 12.55
N TYR A 210 88.94 7.29 12.05
CA TYR A 210 89.57 6.06 11.59
C TYR A 210 90.40 6.28 10.32
N ALA A 211 89.93 7.09 9.38
CA ALA A 211 90.73 7.45 8.20
C ALA A 211 92.05 8.13 8.59
N LEU A 212 92.02 9.01 9.59
CA LEU A 212 93.24 9.63 10.13
C LEU A 212 94.15 8.60 10.82
N LEU A 213 93.58 7.67 11.60
CA LEU A 213 94.35 6.60 12.25
C LEU A 213 95.03 5.68 11.23
N PHE A 214 94.33 5.29 10.17
CA PHE A 214 94.90 4.48 9.09
C PHE A 214 96.07 5.19 8.42
N LEU A 215 95.97 6.49 8.14
CA LEU A 215 97.08 7.27 7.59
C LEU A 215 98.30 7.28 8.54
N VAL A 216 98.09 7.48 9.84
CA VAL A 216 99.18 7.43 10.83
C VAL A 216 99.79 6.03 10.93
N LEU A 217 98.98 4.98 10.81
CA LEU A 217 99.48 3.60 10.80
C LEU A 217 100.33 3.33 9.55
N GLU A 218 99.88 3.76 8.38
CA GLU A 218 100.66 3.69 7.13
C GLU A 218 101.97 4.47 7.23
N ASP A 219 101.95 5.67 7.83
CA ASP A 219 103.16 6.47 8.07
C ASP A 219 104.13 5.76 9.02
N LEU A 220 103.63 5.15 10.10
CA LEU A 220 104.46 4.39 11.05
C LEU A 220 105.00 3.10 10.43
N GLN A 221 104.21 2.40 9.61
CA GLN A 221 104.67 1.23 8.86
C GLN A 221 105.74 1.62 7.84
N ARG A 222 105.59 2.74 7.13
CA ARG A 222 106.60 3.28 6.23
C ARG A 222 107.91 3.62 6.96
N VAL A 223 107.83 4.22 8.15
CA VAL A 223 109.00 4.50 9.00
C VAL A 223 109.63 3.21 9.54
N GLY A 224 108.83 2.18 9.83
CA GLY A 224 109.31 0.86 10.22
C GLY A 224 110.03 0.14 9.08
N ASP A 225 109.43 0.11 7.88
CA ASP A 225 110.00 -0.47 6.67
C ASP A 225 111.28 0.25 6.22
N ASP A 226 111.40 1.56 6.44
CA ASP A 226 112.63 2.34 6.21
C ASP A 226 113.78 2.00 7.20
N SER A 227 113.52 1.21 8.26
CA SER A 227 114.50 0.85 9.30
C SER A 227 114.85 -0.63 9.40
N THR A 228 114.27 -1.48 8.56
CA THR A 228 114.63 -2.90 8.44
C THR A 228 114.84 -3.29 6.99
N ASP A 229 115.98 -2.87 6.45
CA ASP A 229 116.61 -3.55 5.32
C ASP A 229 117.64 -4.54 5.90
N ALA A 230 117.16 -5.73 6.28
CA ALA A 230 117.91 -6.99 6.20
C ALA A 230 117.06 -8.18 6.70
N THR A 231 116.97 -9.18 5.82
CA THR A 231 116.73 -10.62 6.08
C THR A 231 115.31 -11.15 5.80
N GLU A 232 115.12 -11.64 4.57
CA GLU A 232 114.31 -12.85 4.27
C GLU A 232 115.03 -14.12 4.79
N PRO A 233 114.44 -15.35 4.85
CA PRO A 233 113.11 -15.82 4.43
C PRO A 233 112.38 -16.72 5.47
N GLU A 234 111.23 -17.27 5.04
CA GLU A 234 110.79 -18.69 5.22
C GLU A 234 109.41 -18.95 5.88
N GLN A 235 108.50 -19.43 5.02
CA GLN A 235 107.47 -20.49 5.14
C GLN A 235 106.94 -20.89 6.54
N ALA A 236 105.60 -20.92 6.67
CA ALA A 236 104.79 -22.15 6.86
C ALA A 236 103.39 -21.89 7.44
N GLU A 237 102.39 -22.36 6.69
CA GLU A 237 101.25 -23.17 7.14
C GLU A 237 100.17 -22.66 8.13
N GLN A 238 98.96 -22.62 7.57
CA GLN A 238 97.70 -23.23 8.04
C GLN A 238 96.90 -22.59 9.21
N GLY A 239 95.62 -22.31 8.93
CA GLY A 239 94.61 -21.95 9.93
C GLY A 239 93.19 -21.77 9.36
N THR A 240 92.56 -22.88 8.96
CA THR A 240 91.10 -23.21 8.93
C THR A 240 90.02 -22.19 8.51
N PRO A 241 89.07 -22.57 7.63
CA PRO A 241 87.87 -21.79 7.35
C PRO A 241 86.82 -21.97 8.46
N VAL A 242 86.25 -20.85 8.93
CA VAL A 242 85.09 -20.82 9.84
C VAL A 242 83.80 -20.98 9.01
N PRO A 243 82.83 -21.81 9.43
CA PRO A 243 81.63 -22.07 8.66
C PRO A 243 80.67 -20.87 8.68
N GLU A 244 80.11 -20.60 7.51
CA GLU A 244 79.01 -19.69 7.24
C GLU A 244 77.75 -20.20 7.95
N HIS A 245 77.33 -19.53 9.03
CA HIS A 245 76.05 -19.77 9.66
C HIS A 245 75.01 -18.87 8.98
N ALA A 246 74.24 -19.46 8.08
CA ALA A 246 73.05 -18.86 7.51
C ALA A 246 72.10 -18.46 8.65
N MET A 247 71.79 -17.16 8.75
CA MET A 247 70.59 -16.73 9.45
C MET A 247 69.43 -16.84 8.46
N ASP A 248 68.60 -17.86 8.69
CA ASP A 248 67.25 -17.93 8.14
C ASP A 248 66.49 -16.65 8.52
N VAL A 249 66.05 -15.93 7.50
CA VAL A 249 65.10 -14.83 7.62
C VAL A 249 63.74 -15.43 7.26
N ASP A 250 63.00 -15.88 8.27
CA ASP A 250 61.58 -16.15 8.13
C ASP A 250 60.83 -14.80 8.00
N ALA A 251 60.13 -14.66 6.87
CA ALA A 251 59.09 -13.68 6.61
C ALA A 251 57.85 -14.42 6.11
#